data_AF-A0A1L9NJX2-F1
#
_entry.id   AF-A0A1L9NJX2-F1
#
_cell.length_a   1.000
_cell.length_b   1.000
_cell.length_c   1.000
_cell.angle_alpha   90.00
_cell.angle_beta   90.00
_cell.angle_gamma   90.00
#
_symmetry.space_group_name_H-M   'P 1'
#
loop_
_entity.id
_entity.type
_entity.pdbx_description
1 polymer ?
#
loop_
_entity_poly.entity_id
_entity_poly.type
_entity_poly.pdbx_seq_one_letter_code
_entity_poly.pdbx_strand_id
1 'polypeptide(L)'
;MEEVLSRVFDPQRQRTCIECNHSVNYVRRFNNVPMRLVVELGPNVSIRLHTKDIILSYHDDGGEGQRVTYCWIGGIYSPAPGLLCLLWNGAKRGVRWGTGKYIEWTDRWLDIQELHHNASRIRRCLN
;
A
#
# COMPACT_ATOMS: atom_id res chain seq x y z
N MET A 1 -7.17 2.41 1.35
CA MET A 1 -5.85 1.73 1.48
C MET A 1 -5.63 1.29 2.92
N GLU A 2 -5.93 2.16 3.87
CA GLU A 2 -5.90 1.87 5.31
C GLU A 2 -6.54 0.53 5.66
N GLU A 3 -7.80 0.28 5.28
CA GLU A 3 -8.49 -0.97 5.61
C GLU A 3 -7.71 -2.24 5.22
N VAL A 4 -7.14 -2.27 4.01
CA VAL A 4 -6.38 -3.41 3.50
C VAL A 4 -5.10 -3.61 4.31
N LEU A 5 -4.41 -2.53 4.64
CA LEU A 5 -3.18 -2.55 5.42
C LEU A 5 -3.45 -2.83 6.91
N SER A 6 -4.52 -2.31 7.49
CA SER A 6 -4.90 -2.56 8.89
C SER A 6 -5.04 -4.04 9.16
N ARG A 7 -5.63 -4.80 8.21
CA ARG A 7 -5.66 -6.26 8.32
C ARG A 7 -4.25 -6.84 8.42
N VAL A 8 -3.29 -6.36 7.64
CA VAL A 8 -1.90 -6.87 7.65
C VAL A 8 -1.21 -6.56 8.97
N PHE A 9 -1.48 -5.41 9.57
CA PHE A 9 -0.91 -5.00 10.85
C PHE A 9 -1.67 -5.49 12.08
N ASP A 10 -2.83 -6.14 11.87
CA ASP A 10 -3.65 -6.74 12.93
C ASP A 10 -2.82 -7.69 13.81
N PRO A 11 -2.75 -7.42 15.13
CA PRO A 11 -1.93 -8.19 16.06
C PRO A 11 -2.46 -9.61 16.28
N GLN A 12 -3.72 -9.91 15.98
CA GLN A 12 -4.30 -11.23 16.20
C GLN A 12 -4.96 -11.76 14.95
N ARG A 13 -4.60 -12.96 14.54
CA ARG A 13 -5.24 -13.63 13.42
C ARG A 13 -5.31 -15.13 13.64
N GLN A 14 -6.33 -15.71 13.03
CA GLN A 14 -6.53 -17.14 13.02
C GLN A 14 -5.99 -17.72 11.71
N ARG A 15 -5.28 -18.84 11.78
CA ARG A 15 -4.82 -19.61 10.62
C ARG A 15 -4.96 -21.09 10.90
N THR A 16 -5.20 -21.86 9.85
CA THR A 16 -5.09 -23.32 9.93
C THR A 16 -3.62 -23.70 10.00
N CYS A 17 -3.25 -24.49 11.01
CA CYS A 17 -1.92 -25.06 11.12
C CYS A 17 -1.74 -26.13 10.04
N ILE A 18 -0.64 -26.07 9.29
CA ILE A 18 -0.36 -27.00 8.18
C ILE A 18 -0.10 -28.42 8.70
N GLU A 19 0.52 -28.54 9.88
CA GLU A 19 0.89 -29.82 10.46
C GLU A 19 -0.30 -30.57 11.08
N CYS A 20 -1.16 -29.87 11.82
CA CYS A 20 -2.25 -30.51 12.58
C CYS A 20 -3.65 -30.23 12.04
N ASN A 21 -3.78 -29.45 10.95
CA ASN A 21 -5.06 -29.07 10.32
C ASN A 21 -6.11 -28.44 11.26
N HIS A 22 -5.66 -27.87 12.38
CA HIS A 22 -6.51 -27.18 13.33
C HIS A 22 -6.32 -25.68 13.27
N SER A 23 -7.37 -24.96 13.68
CA SER A 23 -7.36 -23.51 13.73
C SER A 23 -6.54 -23.03 14.93
N VAL A 24 -5.49 -22.25 14.66
CA VAL A 24 -4.60 -21.68 15.68
C VAL A 24 -4.64 -20.16 15.64
N ASN A 25 -4.55 -19.54 16.83
CA ASN A 25 -4.38 -18.10 16.97
C ASN A 25 -2.88 -17.80 16.93
N TYR A 26 -2.47 -16.90 16.05
CA TYR A 26 -1.11 -16.37 16.06
C TYR A 26 -1.15 -14.88 16.39
N VAL A 27 -0.17 -14.47 17.20
CA VAL A 27 0.05 -13.08 17.59
C VAL A 27 1.15 -12.51 16.72
N ARG A 28 0.92 -11.34 16.13
CA ARG A 28 1.90 -10.58 15.38
C ARG A 28 2.38 -9.40 16.22
N ARG A 29 3.71 -9.25 16.28
CA ARG A 29 4.41 -8.13 16.89
C ARG A 29 5.44 -7.57 15.93
N PHE A 30 5.73 -6.29 16.06
CA PHE A 30 6.72 -5.61 15.24
C PHE A 30 7.80 -5.00 16.14
N ASN A 31 9.01 -5.53 16.05
CA ASN A 31 10.18 -4.92 16.70
C ASN A 31 10.40 -3.51 16.16
N ASN A 32 10.23 -3.34 14.84
CA ASN A 32 10.20 -2.06 14.16
C ASN A 32 9.26 -2.13 12.95
N VAL A 33 8.43 -1.10 12.77
CA VAL A 33 7.66 -0.93 11.53
C VAL A 33 8.55 -0.33 10.44
N PRO A 34 8.42 -0.80 9.18
CA PRO A 34 9.32 -0.39 8.11
C PRO A 34 9.16 1.09 7.75
N MET A 35 10.25 1.76 7.37
CA MET A 35 10.20 3.16 6.94
C MET A 35 9.45 3.36 5.61
N ARG A 36 9.33 2.32 4.79
CA ARG A 36 8.63 2.35 3.51
C ARG A 36 7.86 1.05 3.32
N LEU A 37 6.64 1.17 2.81
CA LEU A 37 5.81 0.05 2.41
C LEU A 37 5.74 -0.01 0.88
N VAL A 38 5.83 -1.23 0.35
CA VAL A 38 5.45 -1.57 -1.02
C VAL A 38 4.23 -2.46 -0.91
N VAL A 39 3.15 -2.07 -1.56
CA VAL A 39 1.85 -2.71 -1.46
C VAL A 39 1.46 -3.16 -2.86
N GLU A 40 1.39 -4.46 -3.06
CA GLU A 40 0.78 -5.06 -4.24
C GLU A 40 -0.66 -5.45 -3.89
N LEU A 41 -1.59 -5.19 -4.81
CA LEU A 41 -2.99 -5.49 -4.60
C LEU A 41 -3.35 -6.78 -5.33
N GLY A 42 -4.06 -7.66 -4.63
CA GLY A 42 -4.59 -8.88 -5.24
C GLY A 42 -5.65 -8.58 -6.30
N PRO A 43 -5.95 -9.56 -7.18
CA PRO A 43 -6.73 -9.37 -8.41
C PRO A 43 -8.19 -8.90 -8.26
N ASN A 44 -8.71 -8.71 -7.04
CA ASN A 44 -10.08 -8.22 -6.78
C ASN A 44 -10.12 -7.08 -5.74
N VAL A 45 -8.97 -6.48 -5.42
CA VAL A 45 -8.88 -5.42 -4.43
C VAL A 45 -8.88 -4.08 -5.15
N SER A 46 -10.03 -3.41 -5.18
CA SER A 46 -10.11 -2.00 -5.58
C SER A 46 -9.92 -1.11 -4.36
N ILE A 47 -9.07 -0.09 -4.48
CA ILE A 47 -8.83 0.86 -3.40
C ILE A 47 -9.17 2.26 -3.88
N ARG A 48 -10.11 2.89 -3.18
CA ARG A 48 -10.38 4.33 -3.29
C ARG A 48 -9.53 5.09 -2.27
N LEU A 49 -9.21 6.35 -2.57
CA LEU A 49 -8.50 7.27 -1.67
C LEU A 49 -7.14 6.76 -1.17
N HIS A 50 -6.38 6.05 -2.01
CA HIS A 50 -5.05 5.50 -1.68
C HIS A 50 -3.93 6.54 -1.56
N THR A 51 -4.20 7.80 -1.93
CA THR A 51 -3.25 8.91 -1.85
C THR A 51 -3.30 9.66 -0.51
N LYS A 52 -4.32 9.39 0.32
CA LYS A 52 -4.41 9.97 1.67
C LYS A 52 -3.38 9.33 2.60
N ASP A 53 -3.01 10.07 3.65
CA ASP A 53 -2.23 9.50 4.75
C ASP A 53 -3.00 8.36 5.40
N ILE A 54 -2.27 7.33 5.79
CA ILE A 54 -2.81 6.07 6.30
C ILE A 54 -2.31 5.91 7.73
N ILE A 55 -3.23 5.69 8.66
CA ILE A 55 -2.88 5.48 10.06
C ILE A 55 -3.14 4.02 10.41
N LEU A 56 -2.10 3.32 10.86
CA LEU A 56 -2.18 1.90 11.21
C LEU A 56 -1.89 1.70 12.69
N SER A 57 -2.72 0.89 13.35
CA SER A 57 -2.45 0.36 14.68
C SER A 57 -1.65 -0.95 14.55
N TYR A 58 -0.72 -1.18 15.47
CA TYR A 58 0.08 -2.41 15.53
C TYR A 58 0.52 -2.69 16.97
N HIS A 59 0.97 -3.91 17.26
CA HIS A 59 1.61 -4.22 18.54
C HIS A 59 3.13 -4.25 18.39
N ASP A 60 3.85 -3.58 19.30
CA ASP A 60 5.31 -3.65 19.36
C ASP A 60 5.80 -4.98 19.97
N ASP A 61 7.12 -5.14 20.14
CA ASP A 61 7.74 -6.34 20.68
C ASP A 61 7.28 -6.66 22.13
N GLY A 62 7.00 -5.62 22.92
CA GLY A 62 6.41 -5.72 24.25
C GLY A 62 4.95 -6.18 24.22
N GLY A 63 4.30 -6.12 23.05
CA GLY A 63 2.89 -6.40 22.88
C GLY A 63 1.99 -5.19 23.13
N GLU A 64 2.58 -4.00 23.30
CA GLU A 64 1.85 -2.76 23.54
C GLU A 64 1.31 -2.17 22.24
N GLY A 65 0.11 -1.58 22.33
CA GLY A 65 -0.57 -0.96 21.19
C GLY A 65 0.10 0.35 20.77
N GLN A 66 0.57 0.40 19.52
CA GLN A 66 1.22 1.55 18.92
C GLN A 66 0.48 2.00 17.64
N ARG A 67 0.76 3.23 17.19
CA ARG A 67 0.25 3.78 15.93
C ARG A 67 1.38 4.27 15.04
N VAL A 68 1.21 4.13 13.73
CA VAL A 68 2.14 4.66 12.73
C VAL A 68 1.37 5.31 11.59
N THR A 69 1.86 6.46 11.12
CA THR A 69 1.31 7.17 9.97
C THR A 69 2.21 7.00 8.76
N TYR A 70 1.60 6.62 7.64
CA TYR A 70 2.25 6.45 6.36
C TYR A 70 1.66 7.41 5.33
N CYS A 71 2.54 8.14 4.66
CA CYS A 71 2.27 9.12 3.62
C CYS A 71 2.46 8.48 2.24
N TRP A 72 1.48 8.61 1.33
CA TRP A 72 1.62 8.09 -0.04
C TRP A 72 2.72 8.81 -0.80
N ILE A 73 3.66 8.06 -1.40
CA ILE A 73 4.77 8.63 -2.18
C ILE A 73 4.71 8.31 -3.66
N GLY A 74 4.00 7.25 -4.06
CA GLY A 74 3.82 6.92 -5.45
C GLY A 74 3.11 5.59 -5.69
N GLY A 75 2.79 5.29 -6.95
CA GLY A 75 2.19 4.04 -7.35
C GLY A 75 2.38 3.74 -8.83
N ILE A 76 2.26 2.46 -9.16
CA ILE A 76 2.26 1.92 -10.51
C ILE A 76 0.83 1.44 -10.80
N TYR A 77 0.26 1.98 -11.86
CA TYR A 77 -1.12 1.74 -12.29
C TYR A 77 -1.12 1.09 -13.66
N SER A 78 -2.15 0.31 -13.94
CA SER A 78 -2.37 -0.30 -15.25
C SER A 78 -3.75 0.08 -15.77
N PRO A 79 -3.92 1.26 -16.38
CA PRO A 79 -5.21 1.73 -16.88
C PRO A 79 -5.83 0.77 -17.91
N ALA A 80 -4.96 0.15 -18.70
CA ALA A 80 -5.31 -0.73 -19.81
C ALA A 80 -4.27 -1.86 -19.91
N PRO A 81 -4.63 -3.01 -20.51
CA PRO A 81 -3.67 -4.08 -20.77
C PRO A 81 -2.42 -3.58 -21.50
N GLY A 82 -1.24 -3.93 -21.00
CA GLY A 82 0.05 -3.55 -21.59
C GLY A 82 0.51 -2.11 -21.29
N LEU A 83 -0.28 -1.30 -20.57
CA LEU A 83 0.09 0.05 -20.18
C LEU A 83 0.39 0.14 -18.69
N LEU A 84 1.59 0.60 -18.33
CA LEU A 84 1.96 0.91 -16.95
C LEU A 84 2.23 2.40 -16.77
N CYS A 85 1.57 3.02 -15.80
CA CYS A 85 1.72 4.42 -15.43
C CYS A 85 2.38 4.52 -14.05
N LEU A 86 3.44 5.31 -13.93
CA LEU A 86 4.06 5.64 -12.64
C LEU A 86 3.60 7.04 -12.20
N LEU A 87 3.07 7.15 -10.98
CA LEU A 87 2.73 8.44 -10.36
C LEU A 87 3.50 8.55 -9.04
N TRP A 88 4.03 9.74 -8.70
CA TRP A 88 4.73 9.98 -7.43
C TRP A 88 4.66 11.44 -6.98
N ASN A 89 4.85 11.69 -5.68
CA ASN A 89 4.61 13.00 -5.06
C ASN A 89 5.89 13.85 -4.86
N GLY A 90 7.05 13.42 -5.38
CA GLY A 90 8.36 13.93 -4.91
C GLY A 90 9.32 14.56 -5.92
N ALA A 91 9.22 14.34 -7.23
CA ALA A 91 10.11 14.97 -8.22
C ALA A 91 9.61 14.75 -9.65
N LYS A 92 8.91 15.74 -10.24
CA LYS A 92 8.42 15.77 -11.63
C LYS A 92 7.52 14.60 -12.07
N ARG A 93 6.31 14.93 -12.53
CA ARG A 93 5.32 13.98 -13.06
C ARG A 93 5.87 13.33 -14.34
N GLY A 94 5.66 12.04 -14.55
CA GLY A 94 6.14 11.38 -15.77
C GLY A 94 5.49 10.02 -16.04
N VAL A 95 4.79 9.90 -17.16
CA VAL A 95 4.32 8.61 -17.69
C VAL A 95 5.45 7.94 -18.46
N ARG A 96 5.67 6.63 -18.28
CA ARG A 96 6.63 5.86 -19.07
C ARG A 96 5.85 4.90 -19.96
N TRP A 97 5.57 5.32 -21.20
CA TRP A 97 5.12 4.39 -22.23
C TRP A 97 6.30 3.49 -22.62
N GLY A 98 6.05 2.20 -22.86
CA GLY A 98 7.09 1.29 -23.36
C GLY A 98 7.87 1.93 -24.51
N THR A 99 9.19 1.91 -24.43
CA THR A 99 10.19 2.58 -25.31
C THR A 99 10.42 4.09 -25.16
N GLY A 100 10.19 4.66 -23.97
CA GLY A 100 11.09 5.72 -23.47
C GLY A 100 10.75 7.17 -23.83
N LYS A 101 9.47 7.57 -23.82
CA LYS A 101 9.08 8.99 -23.80
C LYS A 101 8.17 9.34 -22.64
N TYR A 102 8.45 10.49 -22.03
CA TYR A 102 7.65 11.13 -20.99
C TYR A 102 6.55 11.96 -21.65
N ILE A 103 5.28 11.73 -21.28
CA ILE A 103 4.16 12.63 -21.61
C ILE A 103 3.77 13.35 -20.32
N GLU A 104 3.80 14.68 -20.37
CA GLU A 104 3.42 15.60 -19.28
C GLU A 104 1.89 15.73 -19.26
N TRP A 105 1.28 15.56 -18.08
CA TRP A 105 -0.16 15.77 -17.89
C TRP A 105 -0.42 17.16 -17.31
N THR A 106 -1.43 17.83 -17.87
CA THR A 106 -1.97 19.12 -17.42
C THR A 106 -2.79 18.97 -16.12
N ASP A 107 -2.96 20.05 -15.37
CA ASP A 107 -3.46 20.14 -13.98
C ASP A 107 -4.92 19.74 -13.72
N ARG A 108 -5.50 18.83 -14.51
CA ARG A 108 -6.80 18.25 -14.22
C ARG A 108 -6.61 16.94 -13.48
N TRP A 109 -6.99 16.97 -12.20
CA TRP A 109 -7.25 15.82 -11.34
C TRP A 109 -8.38 14.96 -11.93
N LEU A 110 -8.15 14.31 -13.06
CA LEU A 110 -8.99 13.19 -13.47
C LEU A 110 -8.77 12.10 -12.42
N ASP A 111 -9.86 11.75 -11.73
CA ASP A 111 -9.91 10.86 -10.59
C ASP A 111 -9.02 9.62 -10.78
N ILE A 112 -7.88 9.61 -10.09
CA ILE A 112 -6.97 8.44 -9.95
C ILE A 112 -7.72 7.26 -9.26
N GLN A 113 -9.00 7.43 -8.92
CA GLN A 113 -9.89 6.42 -8.34
C GLN A 113 -10.38 5.37 -9.35
N GLU A 114 -10.28 5.61 -10.66
CA GLU A 114 -10.79 4.70 -11.70
C GLU A 114 -9.73 3.82 -12.39
N LEU A 115 -8.45 3.99 -12.06
CA LEU A 115 -7.38 3.20 -12.66
C LEU A 115 -7.27 1.84 -11.99
N HIS A 116 -7.12 0.74 -12.76
CA HIS A 116 -6.83 -0.57 -12.19
C HIS A 116 -5.40 -0.59 -11.63
N HIS A 117 -5.27 -0.71 -10.31
CA HIS A 117 -4.02 -0.60 -9.54
C HIS A 117 -3.22 -1.91 -9.51
N ASN A 118 -1.90 -1.83 -9.72
CA ASN A 118 -1.01 -3.00 -9.57
C ASN A 118 -0.06 -2.87 -8.36
N ALA A 119 0.51 -1.69 -8.08
CA ALA A 119 1.41 -1.52 -6.94
C ALA A 119 1.45 -0.09 -6.38
N SER A 120 1.67 0.07 -5.08
CA SER A 120 1.82 1.37 -4.41
C SER A 120 3.03 1.41 -3.49
N ARG A 121 3.66 2.57 -3.38
CA ARG A 121 4.78 2.86 -2.49
C ARG A 121 4.39 3.95 -1.50
N ILE A 122 4.63 3.69 -0.23
CA ILE A 122 4.21 4.55 0.88
C ILE A 122 5.42 4.76 1.80
N ARG A 123 5.58 5.95 2.36
CA ARG A 123 6.69 6.30 3.26
C ARG A 123 6.13 6.64 4.62
N ARG A 124 6.80 6.20 5.70
CA ARG A 124 6.47 6.62 7.05
C ARG A 124 6.66 8.14 7.17
N CYS A 125 5.66 8.84 7.70
CA CYS A 125 5.80 10.25 8.00
C CYS A 125 6.76 10.36 9.21
N LEU A 126 7.83 11.15 9.09
CA LEU A 126 8.71 11.44 10.21
C LEU A 126 8.02 12.55 11.02
N ASN A 127 7.71 12.28 12.28
CA ASN A 127 7.36 13.34 13.23
C ASN A 127 8.61 14.15 13.55
#